data_AF-A0A5Q2VIZ7-F1
#
_entry.id   AF-A0A5Q2VIZ7-F1
#
_cell.length_a   1.000
_cell.length_b   1.000
_cell.length_c   1.000
_cell.angle_alpha   90.00
_cell.angle_beta   90.00
_cell.angle_gamma   90.00
#
_symmetry.space_group_name_H-M   'P 1'
#
loop_
_entity.id
_entity.type
_entity.pdbx_description
1 polymer ?
#
loop_
_entity_poly.entity_id
_entity_poly.type
_entity_poly.pdbx_seq_one_letter_code
_entity_poly.pdbx_strand_id
1 'polypeptide(L)' 'MISNKQLLELLPIDGRMVIEVKSGEIISIVTIPNDHLIASLDVLRELLERAGYVVHEPL' A
#
# COMPACT_ATOMS: atom_id res chain seq x y z
N MET A 1 -2.71 14.02 -12.22
CA MET A 1 -2.67 14.68 -10.90
C MET A 1 -4.06 14.67 -10.32
N ILE A 2 -4.25 14.07 -9.14
CA ILE A 2 -5.56 13.94 -8.49
C ILE A 2 -5.78 15.17 -7.60
N SER A 3 -6.88 15.90 -7.80
CA SER A 3 -7.25 17.05 -6.96
C SER A 3 -7.82 16.60 -5.62
N ASN A 4 -7.80 17.48 -4.60
CA ASN A 4 -8.41 17.19 -3.30
C ASN A 4 -9.90 16.81 -3.40
N LYS A 5 -10.64 17.37 -4.37
CA LYS A 5 -12.04 17.02 -4.60
C LYS A 5 -12.19 15.58 -5.11
N GLN A 6 -11.38 15.21 -6.11
CA GLN A 6 -11.36 13.84 -6.63
C GLN A 6 -10.88 12.84 -5.57
N LEU A 7 -9.94 13.23 -4.71
CA LEU A 7 -9.51 12.42 -3.58
C LEU A 7 -10.68 12.12 -2.64
N LEU A 8 -11.45 13.15 -2.25
CA LEU A 8 -12.61 12.97 -1.37
C LEU A 8 -13.69 12.05 -1.98
N GLU A 9 -13.86 12.09 -3.30
CA GLU A 9 -14.79 11.20 -4.03
C GLU A 9 -14.29 9.75 -4.13
N LEU A 10 -12.99 9.52 -4.03
CA LEU A 10 -12.35 8.20 -4.09
C LEU A 10 -12.15 7.57 -2.72
N LEU A 11 -12.25 8.34 -1.64
CA LEU A 11 -12.16 7.82 -0.27
C LEU A 11 -13.27 6.80 -0.03
N PRO A 12 -12.93 5.58 0.44
CA PRO A 12 -13.94 4.58 0.68
C PRO A 12 -14.76 4.99 1.91
N ILE A 13 -16.08 4.75 1.86
CA ILE A 13 -16.97 5.00 3.01
C ILE A 13 -16.61 4.08 4.19
N ASP A 14 -16.12 2.87 3.88
CA ASP A 14 -15.61 1.87 4.83
C ASP A 14 -14.45 1.10 4.19
N GLY A 15 -13.51 0.62 5.00
CA GLY A 15 -12.31 -0.09 4.55
C GLY A 15 -11.04 0.75 4.57
N ARG A 16 -10.00 0.27 3.88
CA ARG A 16 -8.65 0.86 3.90
C ARG A 16 -8.24 1.27 2.50
N MET A 17 -7.42 2.32 2.40
CA MET A 17 -6.92 2.88 1.14
C MET A 17 -5.43 3.22 1.29
N VAL A 18 -4.66 3.01 0.23
CA VAL A 18 -3.28 3.47 0.09
C VAL A 18 -3.24 4.62 -0.91
N ILE A 19 -2.57 5.71 -0.53
CA ILE A 19 -2.33 6.87 -1.37
C ILE A 19 -0.82 6.99 -1.55
N GLU A 20 -0.35 6.94 -2.79
CA GLU A 20 1.05 7.17 -3.12
C GLU A 20 1.24 8.64 -3.51
N VAL A 21 2.14 9.32 -2.79
CA VAL A 21 2.47 10.72 -3.00
C VAL A 21 3.95 10.84 -3.38
N LYS A 22 4.23 11.50 -4.51
CA LYS A 22 5.59 11.77 -4.98
C LYS A 22 5.72 13.24 -5.31
N SER A 23 6.73 13.89 -4.72
CA SER A 23 6.99 15.33 -4.90
C SER A 23 5.77 16.22 -4.59
N GLY A 24 4.97 15.85 -3.59
CA GLY A 24 3.76 16.58 -3.21
C GLY A 24 2.53 16.30 -4.07
N GLU A 25 2.66 15.47 -5.11
CA GLU A 25 1.55 15.08 -5.98
C GLU A 25 1.09 13.64 -5.70
N ILE A 26 -0.23 13.43 -5.68
CA ILE A 26 -0.80 12.09 -5.62
C ILE A 26 -0.66 11.43 -7.00
N ILE A 27 0.06 10.31 -7.03
CA ILE A 27 0.34 9.56 -8.27
C ILE A 27 -0.43 8.24 -8.34
N SER A 28 -0.86 7.68 -7.20
CA SER A 28 -1.66 6.45 -7.15
C SER A 28 -2.61 6.44 -5.97
N ILE A 29 -3.78 5.82 -6.15
CA ILE A 29 -4.77 5.56 -5.11
C ILE A 29 -5.29 4.14 -5.31
N VAL A 30 -5.18 3.31 -4.27
CA VAL A 30 -5.60 1.90 -4.31
C VAL A 30 -6.42 1.58 -3.08
N THR A 31 -7.62 1.04 -3.28
CA THR A 31 -8.44 0.49 -2.19
C THR A 31 -7.91 -0.87 -1.79
N ILE A 32 -7.75 -1.11 -0.48
CA ILE A 32 -7.33 -2.39 0.06
C ILE A 32 -8.58 -3.19 0.46
N PRO A 33 -8.79 -4.38 -0.12
CA PRO A 33 -9.86 -5.27 0.30
C PRO A 33 -9.74 -5.65 1.79
N ASN A 34 -10.87 -5.91 2.46
CA ASN A 34 -10.89 -6.16 3.90
C ASN A 34 -10.15 -7.42 4.34
N ASP A 35 -9.95 -8.38 3.43
CA ASP A 35 -9.21 -9.63 3.65
C ASP A 35 -7.70 -9.50 3.40
N HIS A 36 -7.21 -8.34 2.96
CA HIS A 36 -5.79 -8.11 2.73
C HIS A 36 -5.09 -7.54 3.97
N LEU A 37 -3.82 -7.92 4.16
CA LEU A 37 -2.96 -7.44 5.24
C LEU A 37 -2.03 -6.33 4.70
N ILE A 38 -1.85 -5.28 5.51
CA ILE A 38 -0.84 -4.25 5.27
C ILE A 38 0.37 -4.62 6.13
N ALA A 39 1.53 -4.77 5.50
CA ALA A 39 2.79 -5.05 6.17
C ALA A 39 3.86 -4.09 5.66
N SER A 40 4.79 -3.69 6.53
CA SER A 40 6.05 -3.10 6.06
C SER A 40 6.86 -4.15 5.31
N LEU A 41 7.83 -3.69 4.51
CA LEU A 41 8.74 -4.61 3.81
C LEU A 41 9.47 -5.55 4.79
N ASP A 42 9.86 -5.06 5.96
CA ASP A 42 10.54 -5.87 6.98
C ASP A 42 9.65 -6.96 7.55
N VAL A 43 8.38 -6.64 7.84
CA VAL A 43 7.40 -7.63 8.30
C VAL A 43 7.14 -8.67 7.21
N LEU A 44 7.00 -8.24 5.95
CA LEU A 44 6.83 -9.16 4.84
C LEU A 44 8.04 -10.10 4.68
N ARG A 45 9.26 -9.55 4.80
CA ARG A 45 10.51 -10.31 4.76
C ARG A 45 10.53 -11.41 5.82
N GLU A 46 10.23 -11.06 7.07
CA GLU A 46 10.18 -12.01 8.17
C GLU A 46 9.14 -13.11 7.93
N LEU A 47 7.95 -12.76 7.41
CA LEU A 47 6.91 -13.74 7.08
C LEU A 47 7.35 -14.71 5.97
N LEU A 48 8.04 -14.20 4.94
CA LEU A 48 8.58 -15.01 3.86
C LEU A 48 9.66 -15.97 4.35
N GLU A 49 10.60 -15.48 5.17
CA GLU A 49 11.64 -16.31 5.80
C GLU A 49 11.04 -17.41 6.67
N ARG A 50 10.05 -17.08 7.49
CA ARG A 50 9.30 -18.06 8.32
C ARG A 50 8.55 -19.10 7.47
N ALA A 51 8.13 -18.73 6.26
CA ALA A 51 7.50 -19.64 5.30
C ALA A 51 8.53 -20.47 4.50
N GLY A 52 9.83 -20.30 4.75
CA GLY A 52 10.91 -21.05 4.10
C GLY A 52 11.42 -20.44 2.80
N TYR A 53 11.02 -19.21 2.47
CA TYR A 53 11.60 -18.47 1.34
C TYR A 53 12.92 -17.82 1.75
N VAL A 54 13.86 -17.77 0.80
CA VAL A 54 15.07 -16.97 0.95
C VAL A 54 14.80 -15.59 0.33
N VAL A 55 14.83 -14.54 1.15
CA VAL A 55 14.66 -13.16 0.67
C VAL A 55 16.04 -12.55 0.44
N HIS A 56 16.29 -12.08 -0.77
CA HIS A 56 17.52 -11.36 -1.11
C HIS A 56 17.20 -9.87 -1.28
N GLU A 57 18.04 -9.01 -0.71
CA GLU A 57 17.99 -7.60 -1.08
C GLU A 57 18.49 -7.45 -2.53
N PRO A 58 17.84 -6.60 -3.34
CA PRO A 58 18.34 -6.32 -4.68
C PRO A 58 19.74 -5.72 -4.60
N LEU A 59 20.67 -6.26 -5.39
CA LEU A 59 22.05 -5.79 -5.53
C LEU A 59 22.13 -4.34 -6.04
#